data_AF-A0A2V6XCJ7-F1
#
_entry.id   AF-A0A2V6XCJ7-F1
#
_cell.length_a   1.000
_cell.length_b   1.000
_cell.length_c   1.000
_cell.angle_alpha   90.00
_cell.angle_beta   90.00
_cell.angle_gamma   90.00
#
_symmetry.space_group_name_H-M   'P 1'
#
loop_
_entity.id
_entity.type
_entity.pdbx_description
1 polymer ?
#
loop_
_entity_poly.entity_id
_entity_poly.type
_entity_poly.pdbx_seq_one_letter_code
_entity_poly.pdbx_strand_id
1 'polypeptide(L)'
;MAGTRPLHPPPPVNPRIVGAAVSVLALALVAYGSSGLLRVWQMKREVETLEREIVTLRGETEDLARSVDRLRGDPETIEKIAREEFGLVRPGERVLKFPSTPGGR
;
A
#
# COMPACT_ATOMS: atom_id res chain seq x y z
N MET A 1 73.08 25.30 1.09
CA MET A 1 72.79 25.43 2.53
C MET A 1 71.29 25.22 2.73
N ALA A 2 70.85 24.04 3.19
CA ALA A 2 69.44 23.77 3.48
C ALA A 2 69.35 23.21 4.90
N GLY A 3 68.91 24.05 5.84
CA GLY A 3 68.75 23.67 7.24
C GLY A 3 67.55 22.74 7.40
N THR A 4 67.79 21.53 7.87
CA THR A 4 66.74 20.59 8.29
C THR A 4 66.15 21.08 9.61
N ARG A 5 64.92 21.59 9.58
CA ARG A 5 64.13 21.87 10.79
C ARG A 5 63.91 20.56 11.54
N PRO A 6 64.23 20.45 12.84
CA PRO A 6 63.98 19.22 13.59
C PRO A 6 62.47 19.00 13.71
N LEU A 7 62.04 17.78 13.43
CA LEU A 7 60.67 17.31 13.66
C LEU A 7 60.37 17.41 15.17
N HIS A 8 59.34 18.17 15.54
CA HIS A 8 58.87 18.23 16.93
C HIS A 8 58.28 16.86 17.33
N PRO A 9 58.67 16.28 18.49
CA PRO A 9 58.10 15.01 18.94
C PRO A 9 56.61 15.18 19.27
N PRO A 10 55.74 14.22 18.93
CA PRO A 10 54.33 14.31 19.28
C PRO A 10 54.15 14.37 20.81
N PRO A 11 53.14 15.09 21.31
CA PRO A 11 52.87 15.16 22.73
C PRO A 11 52.55 13.77 23.29
N PRO A 12 52.94 13.48 24.55
CA PRO A 12 52.63 12.21 25.19
C PRO A 12 51.13 12.09 25.40
N VAL A 13 50.52 11.08 24.78
CA VAL A 13 49.10 10.76 24.96
C VAL A 13 48.90 9.95 26.23
N ASN A 14 48.01 10.42 27.10
CA ASN A 14 47.69 9.73 28.35
C ASN A 14 46.76 8.53 28.05
N PRO A 15 47.12 7.29 28.45
CA PRO A 15 46.34 6.09 28.13
C PRO A 15 44.90 6.14 28.65
N ARG A 16 44.64 6.92 29.71
CA ARG A 16 43.30 7.17 30.23
C ARG A 16 42.41 7.94 29.25
N ILE A 17 42.98 8.91 28.55
CA ILE A 17 42.25 9.71 27.55
C ILE A 17 41.94 8.85 26.34
N VAL A 18 42.89 8.01 25.91
CA VAL A 18 42.67 7.04 24.83
C VAL A 18 41.56 6.05 25.19
N GLY A 19 41.60 5.48 26.40
CA GLY A 19 40.56 4.57 26.88
C GLY A 19 39.17 5.23 26.93
N ALA A 20 39.10 6.47 27.42
CA ALA A 20 37.85 7.23 27.45
C ALA A 20 37.33 7.57 26.05
N ALA A 21 38.20 7.91 25.11
CA ALA A 21 37.81 8.18 23.73
C ALA A 21 37.27 6.92 23.04
N VAL A 22 37.91 5.76 23.26
CA VAL A 22 37.47 4.47 22.71
C VAL A 22 36.14 4.05 23.32
N SER A 23 35.93 4.22 24.63
CA SER A 23 34.66 3.86 25.27
C SER A 23 33.51 4.75 24.81
N VAL A 24 33.74 6.06 24.65
CA VAL A 24 32.75 6.99 24.08
C VAL A 24 32.41 6.61 22.64
N LEU A 25 33.41 6.28 21.81
CA LEU A 25 33.20 5.84 20.44
C LEU A 25 32.38 4.53 20.38
N ALA A 26 32.68 3.56 21.24
CA ALA A 26 31.95 2.31 21.32
C ALA A 26 30.48 2.53 21.72
N LEU A 27 30.23 3.39 22.73
CA LEU A 27 28.87 3.75 23.15
C LEU A 27 28.10 4.47 22.03
N ALA A 28 28.76 5.37 21.29
CA ALA A 28 28.15 6.05 20.16
C ALA A 28 27.74 5.06 19.06
N LEU A 29 28.59 4.07 18.73
CA LEU A 29 28.28 3.04 17.74
C LEU A 29 27.12 2.13 18.18
N VAL A 30 27.06 1.75 19.45
CA VAL A 30 25.96 0.95 20.01
C VAL A 30 24.65 1.75 19.99
N ALA A 31 24.69 3.02 20.37
CA ALA A 31 23.53 3.91 20.31
C ALA A 31 23.01 4.09 18.87
N TYR A 32 23.92 4.25 17.90
CA TYR A 32 23.56 4.34 16.47
C TYR A 32 23.06 3.01 15.90
N GLY A 33 23.64 1.87 16.30
CA GLY A 33 23.27 0.54 15.80
C GLY A 33 21.92 0.04 16.32
N SER A 34 21.56 0.39 17.56
CA SER A 34 20.31 -0.06 18.19
C SER A 34 19.04 0.52 17.54
N SER A 35 19.11 1.74 17.02
CA SER A 35 17.99 2.39 16.32
C SER A 35 17.72 1.79 14.93
N GLY A 36 18.72 1.19 14.29
CA GLY A 36 18.56 0.46 13.03
C GLY A 36 17.83 -0.87 13.18
N LEU A 37 18.13 -1.63 14.24
CA LEU A 37 17.56 -2.96 14.48
C LEU A 37 16.05 -2.93 14.74
N LEU A 38 15.58 -1.98 15.55
CA LEU A 38 14.15 -1.79 15.81
C LEU A 38 13.38 -1.43 14.53
N ARG A 39 13.95 -0.57 13.69
CA ARG A 39 13.35 -0.19 12.41
C ARG A 39 13.24 -1.37 11.46
N VAL A 40 14.29 -2.20 11.34
CA VAL A 40 14.23 -3.42 10.51
C VAL A 40 13.16 -4.37 11.02
N TRP A 41 13.01 -4.52 12.33
CA TRP A 41 11.98 -5.38 12.90
C TRP A 41 10.56 -4.86 12.63
N GLN A 42 10.34 -3.54 12.75
CA GLN A 42 9.07 -2.90 12.40
C GLN A 42 8.74 -3.10 10.91
N MET A 43 9.70 -2.85 10.02
CA MET A 43 9.51 -3.03 8.58
C MET A 43 9.17 -4.48 8.23
N LYS A 44 9.80 -5.47 8.88
CA LYS A 44 9.45 -6.88 8.68
C LYS A 44 8.01 -7.18 9.07
N ARG A 45 7.53 -6.64 10.19
CA ARG A 45 6.13 -6.81 10.61
C ARG A 45 5.15 -6.10 9.68
N GLU A 46 5.52 -4.94 9.17
CA GLU A 46 4.71 -4.17 8.22
C GLU A 46 4.54 -4.95 6.91
N VAL A 47 5.63 -5.52 6.38
CA VAL A 47 5.59 -6.40 5.20
C VAL A 47 4.66 -7.59 5.44
N GLU A 48 4.80 -8.30 6.57
CA GLU A 48 3.94 -9.45 6.89
C GLU A 48 2.45 -9.05 7.02
N THR A 49 2.18 -7.83 7.48
CA THR A 49 0.81 -7.31 7.61
C THR A 49 0.22 -6.99 6.24
N LEU A 50 0.98 -6.31 5.38
CA LEU A 50 0.58 -5.99 4.00
C LEU A 50 0.38 -7.25 3.16
N GLU A 51 1.24 -8.26 3.31
CA GLU A 51 1.07 -9.54 2.63
C GLU A 51 -0.23 -10.24 3.02
N ARG A 52 -0.58 -10.23 4.31
CA ARG A 52 -1.88 -10.75 4.78
C ARG A 52 -3.04 -9.97 4.18
N GLU A 53 -2.96 -8.65 4.15
CA GLU A 53 -3.99 -7.78 3.60
C GLU A 53 -4.21 -8.01 2.09
N ILE A 54 -3.13 -8.24 1.34
CA ILE A 54 -3.21 -8.62 -0.08
C ILE A 54 -3.97 -9.93 -0.25
N VAL A 55 -3.69 -10.93 0.60
CA VAL A 55 -4.36 -12.23 0.53
C VAL A 55 -5.85 -12.09 0.85
N THR A 56 -6.22 -11.34 1.89
CA THR A 56 -7.63 -11.11 2.25
C THR A 56 -8.38 -10.37 1.15
N LEU A 57 -7.81 -9.27 0.64
CA LEU A 57 -8.44 -8.49 -0.44
C LEU A 57 -8.61 -9.32 -1.71
N ARG A 58 -7.63 -10.17 -2.06
CA ARG A 58 -7.78 -11.08 -3.21
C ARG A 58 -8.94 -12.05 -3.02
N GLY A 59 -9.06 -12.64 -1.83
CA GLY A 59 -10.19 -13.51 -1.50
C GLY A 59 -11.54 -12.79 -1.63
N GLU A 60 -11.64 -11.59 -1.07
CA GLU A 60 -12.85 -10.75 -1.18
C GLU A 60 -13.19 -10.42 -2.63
N THR A 61 -12.20 -10.05 -3.45
CA THR A 61 -12.45 -9.76 -4.88
C THR A 61 -12.96 -10.97 -5.63
N GLU A 62 -12.45 -12.17 -5.32
CA GLU A 62 -12.89 -13.40 -5.96
C GLU A 62 -14.33 -13.78 -5.54
N ASP A 63 -14.65 -13.64 -4.25
CA ASP A 63 -16.00 -13.84 -3.73
C ASP A 63 -17.00 -12.86 -4.34
N LEU A 64 -16.60 -11.61 -4.50
CA LEU A 64 -17.43 -10.57 -5.10
C LEU A 64 -17.64 -10.85 -6.59
N ALA A 65 -16.59 -11.24 -7.32
CA ALA A 65 -16.69 -11.63 -8.73
C ALA A 65 -17.62 -12.82 -8.92
N ARG A 66 -17.49 -13.88 -8.11
CA ARG A 66 -18.41 -15.03 -8.11
C ARG A 66 -19.86 -14.63 -7.79
N SER A 67 -20.05 -13.64 -6.95
CA SER A 67 -21.39 -13.13 -6.61
C SER A 67 -22.00 -12.31 -7.75
N VAL A 68 -21.20 -11.48 -8.41
CA VAL A 68 -21.59 -10.77 -9.63
C VAL A 68 -21.94 -11.75 -10.74
N ASP A 69 -21.14 -12.79 -10.97
CA ASP A 69 -21.41 -13.79 -12.01
C ASP A 69 -22.70 -14.56 -11.74
N ARG A 70 -22.98 -14.93 -10.48
CA ARG A 70 -24.27 -15.53 -10.08
C ARG A 70 -25.44 -14.58 -10.30
N LEU A 71 -25.30 -13.30 -9.95
CA LEU A 71 -26.34 -12.29 -10.11
C LEU A 71 -26.58 -11.92 -11.58
N ARG A 72 -25.52 -11.95 -12.41
CA ARG A 72 -25.60 -11.77 -13.87
C ARG A 72 -26.16 -12.99 -14.60
N GLY A 73 -26.21 -14.15 -13.95
CA GLY A 73 -26.71 -15.41 -14.50
C GLY A 73 -28.17 -15.38 -14.96
N ASP A 74 -28.91 -14.31 -14.67
CA ASP A 74 -30.25 -14.08 -15.23
C ASP A 74 -30.34 -12.73 -15.99
N PRO A 75 -29.85 -12.68 -17.24
CA PRO A 75 -29.97 -11.51 -18.11
C PRO A 75 -31.42 -11.13 -18.40
N GLU A 76 -32.35 -12.10 -18.37
CA GLU A 76 -33.78 -11.84 -18.57
C GLU A 76 -34.36 -11.04 -17.41
N THR A 77 -33.99 -11.35 -16.17
CA THR A 77 -34.40 -10.56 -15.00
C THR A 77 -33.82 -9.14 -15.04
N ILE A 78 -32.56 -8.97 -15.46
CA ILE A 78 -31.95 -7.65 -15.62
C ILE A 78 -32.65 -6.85 -16.73
N GLU A 79 -32.93 -7.49 -17.86
CA GLU A 79 -33.65 -6.88 -18.99
C GLU A 79 -35.09 -6.52 -18.60
N LYS A 80 -35.75 -7.38 -17.83
CA LYS A 80 -37.10 -7.14 -17.32
C LYS A 80 -37.13 -5.89 -16.43
N ILE A 81 -36.23 -5.78 -15.45
CA ILE A 81 -36.15 -4.61 -14.56
C ILE A 81 -35.82 -3.34 -15.37
N ALA A 82 -34.87 -3.42 -16.31
CA ALA A 82 -34.53 -2.28 -17.16
C ALA A 82 -35.74 -1.78 -17.99
N ARG A 83 -36.58 -2.68 -18.48
CA ARG A 83 -37.78 -2.34 -19.27
C ARG A 83 -38.95 -1.89 -18.40
N GLU A 84 -39.20 -2.55 -17.28
CA GLU A 84 -40.38 -2.32 -16.43
C GLU A 84 -40.20 -1.12 -15.49
N GLU A 85 -39.05 -1.01 -14.81
CA GLU A 85 -38.82 0.05 -13.83
C GLU A 85 -38.22 1.31 -14.43
N PHE A 86 -37.32 1.15 -15.40
CA PHE A 86 -36.58 2.28 -15.98
C PHE A 86 -37.01 2.64 -17.41
N GLY A 87 -37.91 1.85 -18.03
CA GLY A 87 -38.38 2.09 -19.39
C GLY A 87 -37.28 2.07 -20.45
N LEU A 88 -36.13 1.45 -20.15
CA LEU A 88 -34.98 1.42 -21.02
C LEU A 88 -35.22 0.48 -22.20
N VAL A 89 -34.76 0.90 -23.37
CA VAL A 89 -34.86 0.16 -24.63
C VAL A 89 -33.48 0.05 -25.27
N ARG A 90 -33.20 -1.06 -25.94
CA ARG A 90 -31.89 -1.28 -26.57
C ARG A 90 -31.74 -0.40 -27.82
N PRO A 91 -30.50 0.02 -28.17
CA PRO A 91 -30.24 0.72 -29.42
C PRO A 91 -30.75 -0.11 -30.62
N GLY A 92 -31.69 0.44 -31.39
CA GLY A 92 -32.32 -0.22 -32.55
C GLY A 92 -33.74 -0.76 -32.32
N GLU A 93 -34.28 -0.73 -31.10
CA GLU A 93 -35.67 -1.11 -30.81
C GLU A 93 -36.67 0.02 -31.13
N ARG A 94 -37.88 -0.35 -31.57
CA ARG A 94 -38.96 0.59 -31.90
C ARG A 94 -39.95 0.69 -30.74
N VAL A 95 -40.11 1.89 -30.18
CA VAL A 95 -41.09 2.16 -29.12
C VAL A 95 -42.48 2.36 -29.73
N LEU A 96 -43.39 1.43 -29.47
CA LEU A 96 -44.80 1.57 -29.85
C LEU A 96 -45.54 2.39 -28.78
N LYS A 97 -45.91 3.63 -29.12
CA LYS A 97 -46.79 4.45 -28.29
C LYS A 97 -48.21 4.31 -28.83
N PHE A 98 -49.09 3.70 -28.04
CA PHE A 98 -50.51 3.66 -28.39
C PHE A 98 -51.14 5.02 -28.09
N PRO A 99 -51.94 5.60 -29.01
CA PRO A 99 -52.70 6.79 -28.70
C PRO A 99 -53.69 6.44 -27.58
N SER A 100 -53.73 7.26 -26.53
CA SER A 100 -54.85 7.21 -25.58
C SER A 100 -56.10 7.56 -26.36
N THR A 101 -56.93 6.58 -26.69
CA THR A 101 -58.23 6.79 -27.34
C THR A 101 -58.95 7.94 -26.63
N PRO A 102 -59.10 9.11 -27.28
CA PRO A 102 -59.94 10.16 -26.75
C PRO A 102 -61.36 9.83 -27.21
N GLY A 103 -62.19 9.35 -26.28
CA GLY A 103 -63.64 9.31 -26.51
C GLY A 103 -64.30 7.98 -26.18
N GLY A 104 -64.47 7.71 -24.89
CA GLY A 104 -65.69 7.05 -24.42
C GLY A 104 -66.76 8.14 -24.27
N ARG A 105 -67.77 8.09 -25.13
CA ARG A 105 -69.10 8.64 -24.84
C ARG A 105 -69.91 7.58 -24.10
#